data_AF-A0A6P0MC52-F1
#
_entry.id   AF-A0A6P0MC52-F1
#
_cell.length_a   1.000
_cell.length_b   1.000
_cell.length_c   1.000
_cell.angle_alpha   90.00
_cell.angle_beta   90.00
_cell.angle_gamma   90.00
#
_symmetry.space_group_name_H-M   'P 1'
#
loop_
_entity.id
_entity.type
_entity.pdbx_description
1 polymer ?
#
loop_
_entity_poly.entity_id
_entity_poly.type
_entity_poly.pdbx_seq_one_letter_code
_entity_poly.pdbx_strand_id
1 'polypeptide(L)'
;MIFLIDHNLERHAVVLLGNIANQGWLETLPIRFVSFQEVELPIDSNDRIVWRFAQANQMILLTANRKMKGKDALEKVLREENKSNCNFSITAVGGERDRY
;
A
#
# COMPACT_ATOMS: atom_id res chain seq x y z
N MET A 1 -11.20 -7.86 2.02
CA MET A 1 -9.80 -7.40 2.01
C MET A 1 -9.77 -5.92 1.68
N ILE A 2 -9.12 -5.12 2.52
CA ILE A 2 -9.00 -3.67 2.31
C ILE A 2 -7.55 -3.35 1.97
N PHE A 3 -7.34 -2.65 0.86
CA PHE A 3 -6.03 -2.17 0.43
C PHE A 3 -5.94 -0.68 0.68
N LEU A 4 -4.97 -0.27 1.51
CA LEU A 4 -4.63 1.13 1.68
C LEU A 4 -3.71 1.54 0.54
N ILE A 5 -4.20 2.43 -0.32
CA ILE A 5 -3.49 2.90 -1.51
C ILE A 5 -2.73 4.16 -1.15
N ASP A 6 -1.41 4.11 -1.33
CA ASP A 6 -0.55 5.28 -1.23
C ASP A 6 -0.88 6.27 -2.36
N HIS A 7 -0.79 7.56 -2.06
CA HIS A 7 -1.08 8.65 -2.99
C HIS A 7 -0.36 8.53 -4.34
N ASN A 8 0.88 8.02 -4.33
CA ASN A 8 1.66 7.82 -5.55
C ASN A 8 1.08 6.74 -6.49
N LEU A 9 0.17 5.90 -5.99
CA LEU A 9 -0.44 4.80 -6.74
C LEU A 9 -1.92 5.01 -7.02
N GLU A 10 -2.59 6.06 -6.52
CA GLU A 10 -4.04 6.27 -6.69
C GLU A 10 -4.50 6.10 -8.15
N ARG A 11 -3.80 6.69 -9.12
CA ARG A 11 -4.13 6.55 -10.55
C ARG A 11 -3.95 5.12 -11.07
N HIS A 12 -2.90 4.42 -10.63
CA HIS A 12 -2.63 3.04 -11.01
C HIS A 12 -3.60 2.06 -10.35
N ALA A 13 -4.06 2.39 -9.13
CA ALA A 13 -4.99 1.60 -8.35
C ALA A 13 -6.36 1.48 -9.03
N VAL A 14 -6.82 2.54 -9.73
CA VAL A 14 -8.05 2.49 -10.54
C VAL A 14 -7.94 1.44 -11.64
N VAL A 15 -6.81 1.42 -12.38
CA VAL A 15 -6.57 0.45 -13.46
C VAL A 15 -6.46 -0.97 -12.90
N LEU A 16 -5.73 -1.14 -11.78
CA LEU A 16 -5.59 -2.43 -11.11
C LEU A 16 -6.95 -2.96 -10.64
N LEU A 17 -7.77 -2.12 -9.99
CA LEU A 17 -9.09 -2.51 -9.52
C LEU A 17 -10.02 -2.87 -10.69
N GLY A 18 -9.97 -2.11 -11.78
CA GLY A 18 -10.71 -2.43 -13.01
C GLY A 18 -10.33 -3.79 -13.59
N ASN A 19 -9.03 -4.14 -13.60
CA ASN A 19 -8.57 -5.46 -14.04
C ASN A 19 -9.02 -6.59 -13.11
N ILE A 20 -8.96 -6.37 -11.79
CA ILE A 20 -9.46 -7.33 -10.78
C ILE A 20 -10.97 -7.57 -10.98
N ALA A 21 -11.73 -6.49 -11.20
CA ALA A 21 -13.17 -6.56 -11.46
C ALA A 21 -13.49 -7.32 -12.76
N ASN A 22 -12.79 -7.01 -13.85
CA ASN A 22 -13.00 -7.65 -15.16
C ASN A 22 -12.69 -9.16 -15.15
N GLN A 23 -11.87 -9.63 -14.22
CA GLN A 23 -11.58 -11.05 -14.04
C GLN A 23 -12.57 -11.75 -13.10
N GLY A 24 -13.62 -11.06 -12.62
CA GLY A 24 -14.66 -11.63 -11.75
C GLY A 24 -14.26 -11.78 -10.28
N TRP A 25 -13.09 -11.28 -9.87
CA TRP A 25 -12.58 -11.50 -8.51
C TRP A 25 -13.43 -10.83 -7.45
N LEU A 26 -14.06 -9.69 -7.77
CA LEU A 26 -14.91 -8.96 -6.83
C LEU A 26 -16.17 -9.75 -6.44
N GLU A 27 -16.62 -10.68 -7.29
CA GLU A 27 -17.76 -11.57 -7.02
C GLU A 27 -17.38 -12.72 -6.07
N THR A 28 -16.09 -13.06 -6.01
CA THR A 28 -15.57 -14.17 -5.21
C THR A 28 -14.93 -13.69 -3.91
N LEU A 29 -14.28 -12.53 -3.92
CA LEU A 29 -13.56 -11.95 -2.79
C LEU A 29 -13.90 -10.46 -2.66
N PRO A 30 -14.39 -10.00 -1.49
CA PRO A 30 -14.70 -8.59 -1.29
C PRO A 30 -13.40 -7.79 -1.19
N ILE A 31 -12.94 -7.23 -2.31
CA ILE A 31 -11.74 -6.40 -2.39
C ILE A 31 -12.17 -4.93 -2.46
N ARG A 32 -11.64 -4.12 -1.53
CA ARG A 32 -11.86 -2.67 -1.51
C ARG A 32 -10.53 -1.95 -1.48
N PHE A 33 -10.39 -0.92 -2.30
CA PHE A 33 -9.28 0.01 -2.25
C PHE A 33 -9.73 1.27 -1.51
N VAL A 34 -8.90 1.78 -0.61
CA VAL A 34 -9.14 3.02 0.13
C VAL A 34 -7.92 3.92 0.02
N SER A 35 -8.16 5.20 -0.23
CA SER A 35 -7.14 6.25 -0.24
C SER A 35 -6.84 6.75 1.17
N PHE A 36 -5.73 7.50 1.32
CA PHE A 36 -5.40 8.17 2.57
C PHE A 36 -6.48 9.18 2.98
N GLN A 37 -7.06 9.88 2.00
CA GLN A 37 -8.13 10.84 2.23
C GLN A 37 -9.38 10.17 2.82
N GLU A 38 -9.78 9.01 2.29
CA GLU A 38 -10.95 8.26 2.79
C GLU A 38 -10.80 7.79 4.23
N VAL A 39 -9.57 7.55 4.69
CA VAL A 39 -9.28 7.08 6.05
C VAL A 39 -8.73 8.19 6.96
N GLU A 40 -8.84 9.44 6.51
CA GLU A 40 -8.39 10.64 7.24
C GLU A 40 -6.89 10.60 7.63
N LEU A 41 -6.07 9.90 6.85
CA LEU A 41 -4.62 9.83 7.04
C LEU A 41 -3.93 11.00 6.30
N PRO A 42 -3.09 11.81 6.96
CA PRO A 42 -2.38 12.90 6.29
C PRO A 42 -1.50 12.40 5.16
N ILE A 43 -1.57 13.06 4.00
CA ILE A 43 -0.77 12.72 2.82
C ILE A 43 0.74 12.83 3.07
N ASP A 44 1.21 13.60 4.04
CA ASP A 44 2.62 13.76 4.38
C ASP A 44 3.10 12.79 5.48
N SER A 45 2.22 11.88 5.93
CA SER A 45 2.57 10.83 6.90
C SER A 45 3.77 10.01 6.42
N ASN A 46 4.70 9.75 7.36
CA ASN A 46 5.87 8.91 7.09
C ASN A 46 5.50 7.41 6.99
N ASP A 47 6.39 6.61 6.40
CA ASP A 47 6.08 5.19 6.11
C ASP A 47 5.82 4.37 7.38
N ARG A 48 6.40 4.75 8.53
CA ARG A 48 6.14 4.09 9.82
C ARG A 48 4.72 4.31 10.31
N ILE A 49 4.22 5.55 10.22
CA ILE A 49 2.84 5.89 10.57
C ILE A 49 1.87 5.18 9.64
N VAL A 50 2.12 5.24 8.33
CA VAL A 50 1.29 4.58 7.31
C VAL A 50 1.26 3.06 7.55
N TRP A 51 2.41 2.44 7.80
CA TRP A 51 2.52 1.02 8.08
C TRP A 51 1.72 0.62 9.32
N ARG A 52 1.96 1.29 10.46
CA ARG A 52 1.25 0.99 11.72
C ARG A 52 -0.25 1.18 11.58
N PHE A 53 -0.69 2.22 10.87
CA PHE A 53 -2.10 2.44 10.58
C PHE A 53 -2.70 1.27 9.79
N ALA A 54 -2.04 0.85 8.71
CA ALA A 54 -2.50 -0.28 7.92
C ALA A 54 -2.59 -1.57 8.76
N GLN A 55 -1.56 -1.85 9.58
CA GLN A 55 -1.54 -3.01 10.47
C GLN A 55 -2.66 -2.99 11.50
N ALA A 56 -2.85 -1.86 12.19
CA ALA A 56 -3.89 -1.71 13.21
C ALA A 56 -5.30 -1.90 12.65
N ASN A 57 -5.52 -1.56 11.38
CA ASN A 57 -6.80 -1.68 10.70
C ASN A 57 -6.90 -2.92 9.79
N GLN A 58 -5.95 -3.86 9.91
CA GLN A 58 -5.92 -5.08 9.11
C GLN A 58 -5.95 -4.84 7.59
N MET A 59 -5.33 -3.75 7.12
CA MET A 59 -5.24 -3.38 5.72
C MET A 59 -3.95 -3.88 5.07
N ILE A 60 -3.99 -4.08 3.76
CA ILE A 60 -2.82 -4.36 2.94
C ILE A 60 -2.34 -3.03 2.36
N LEU A 61 -1.11 -2.62 2.67
CA LEU A 61 -0.53 -1.40 2.11
C LEU A 61 -0.06 -1.65 0.67
N LEU A 62 -0.57 -0.87 -0.28
CA LEU A 62 -0.08 -0.81 -1.66
C LEU A 62 0.65 0.51 -1.89
N THR A 63 1.96 0.44 -2.12
CA THR A 63 2.83 1.62 -2.30
C THR A 63 3.95 1.35 -3.29
N ALA A 64 4.41 2.38 -4.00
CA ALA A 64 5.62 2.32 -4.83
C ALA A 64 6.92 2.59 -4.04
N ASN A 65 6.89 2.40 -2.71
CA ASN A 65 7.97 2.74 -1.78
C ASN A 65 8.30 4.24 -1.78
N ARG A 66 7.45 5.00 -1.09
CA ARG A 66 7.44 6.48 -1.00
C ARG A 66 8.81 7.13 -0.79
N LYS A 67 9.69 6.53 0.03
CA LYS A 67 11.04 7.02 0.29
C LYS A 67 12.02 5.86 0.46
N MET A 68 12.98 5.75 -0.46
CA MET A 68 14.01 4.69 -0.43
C MET A 68 15.07 4.87 0.68
N LYS A 69 15.13 6.03 1.36
CA LYS A 69 16.20 6.33 2.33
C LYS A 69 15.66 7.09 3.54
N GLY A 70 16.08 6.67 4.74
CA GLY A 70 15.77 7.34 6.01
C GLY A 70 15.44 6.36 7.14
N LYS A 71 15.39 6.87 8.38
CA LYS A 71 15.07 6.08 9.58
C LYS A 71 13.64 5.50 9.59
N ASP A 72 12.75 6.14 8.84
CA ASP A 72 11.33 5.77 8.69
C ASP A 72 11.03 5.30 7.27
N ALA A 73 12.03 4.81 6.54
CA ALA A 73 11.80 4.15 5.25
C ALA A 73 11.05 2.84 5.45
N LEU A 74 10.09 2.56 4.59
CA LEU A 74 9.23 1.37 4.69
C LEU A 74 10.02 0.06 4.86
N GLU A 75 11.12 -0.12 4.12
CA GLU A 75 11.96 -1.31 4.24
C GLU A 75 12.48 -1.52 5.68
N LYS A 76 12.95 -0.44 6.31
CA LYS A 76 13.46 -0.51 7.69
C LYS A 76 12.33 -0.80 8.67
N VAL A 77 11.17 -0.18 8.48
CA VAL A 77 9.98 -0.42 9.29
C VAL A 77 9.53 -1.88 9.18
N LEU A 78 9.53 -2.45 7.98
CA LEU A 78 9.23 -3.87 7.77
C LEU A 78 10.27 -4.77 8.46
N ARG A 79 11.56 -4.44 8.43
CA ARG A 79 12.59 -5.24 9.16
C ARG A 79 12.43 -5.17 10.68
N GLU A 80 12.05 -4.02 11.22
CA GLU A 80 11.95 -3.79 12.67
C GLU A 80 10.62 -4.25 13.28
N GLU A 81 9.52 -4.06 12.56
CA GLU A 81 8.17 -4.18 13.11
C GLU A 81 7.35 -5.34 12.53
N ASN A 82 7.83 -6.02 11.49
CA ASN A 82 7.09 -7.14 10.91
C ASN A 82 7.11 -8.36 11.85
N LYS A 83 5.95 -8.70 12.39
CA LYS A 83 5.72 -9.85 13.26
C LYS A 83 4.87 -10.89 12.52
N SER A 84 4.87 -12.13 13.00
CA SER A 84 4.11 -13.24 12.39
C SER A 84 2.59 -12.99 12.30
N ASN A 85 2.05 -12.01 13.04
CA ASN A 85 0.65 -11.61 13.04
C ASN A 85 0.38 -10.30 12.26
N CYS A 86 1.40 -9.72 11.61
CA CYS A 86 1.22 -8.55 10.76
C CYS A 86 0.61 -8.96 9.42
N ASN A 87 -0.32 -8.15 8.91
CA ASN A 87 -0.83 -8.27 7.55
C ASN A 87 0.24 -7.85 6.52
N PHE A 88 0.15 -8.39 5.31
CA PHE A 88 1.16 -8.21 4.27
C PHE A 88 1.24 -6.76 3.74
N SER A 89 2.45 -6.26 3.49
CA SER A 89 2.69 -5.13 2.57
C SER A 89 2.87 -5.64 1.14
N ILE A 90 2.26 -5.00 0.16
CA ILE A 90 2.58 -5.20 -1.25
C ILE A 90 3.27 -3.93 -1.78
N THR A 91 4.57 -4.06 -2.05
CA THR A 91 5.32 -2.99 -2.70
C THR A 91 5.25 -3.17 -4.20
N ALA A 92 4.62 -2.24 -4.90
CA ALA A 92 4.69 -2.17 -6.35
C ALA A 92 6.07 -1.62 -6.73
N VAL A 93 7.03 -2.49 -7.01
CA VAL A 93 8.30 -2.08 -7.61
C VAL A 93 7.99 -1.73 -9.07
N GLY A 94 7.91 -0.43 -9.37
CA GLY A 94 7.99 0.02 -10.75
C GLY A 94 9.31 -0.50 -11.30
N GLY A 95 9.25 -1.33 -12.35
CA GLY A 95 10.46 -1.74 -13.06
C GLY A 95 11.27 -0.48 -13.37
N GLU A 96 12.55 -0.47 -13.02
CA GLU A 96 13.51 0.47 -13.57
C GLU A 96 13.29 0.51 -15.09
N ARG A 97 12.61 1.54 -15.57
CA ARG A 97 12.80 2.03 -16.92
C ARG A 97 13.69 3.25 -16.78
N ASP A 98 14.97 2.94 -16.94
CA ASP A 98 16.04 3.77 -17.47
C ASP A 98 16.38 5.03 -16.67
N ARG A 99 17.36 4.88 -15.77
CA ARG A 99 18.43 5.86 -15.75
C ARG A 99 19.34 5.60 -16.96
N TYR A 100 19.57 6.68 -17.70
CA TYR A 100 20.44 6.86 -18.87
C TYR A 100 19.79 6.60 -20.23
#